data_AF-A0A7Z9GX63-F1
#
_entry.id   AF-A0A7Z9GX63-F1
#
_cell.length_a   1.000
_cell.length_b   1.000
_cell.length_c   1.000
_cell.angle_alpha   90.00
_cell.angle_beta   90.00
_cell.angle_gamma   90.00
#
_symmetry.space_group_name_H-M   'P 1'
#
loop_
_entity.id
_entity.type
_entity.pdbx_description
1 polymer ?
#
loop_
_entity_poly.entity_id
_entity_poly.type
_entity_poly.pdbx_seq_one_letter_code
_entity_poly.pdbx_strand_id
1 'polypeptide(L)'
;MLSIVIGLIRWLGGSQRQSLVCAVLISSILFAACHYRIFVHYGDAFQWYSFLFRFLAGIFFSVLFLFRGFGITAATHAIYDILVVVL
;
A
#
# COMPACT_ATOMS: atom_id res chain seq x y z
N MET A 1 -6.81 -3.65 -3.26
CA MET A 1 -6.71 -3.76 -1.79
C MET A 1 -7.42 -2.58 -1.10
N LEU A 2 -7.02 -1.33 -1.35
CA LEU A 2 -7.61 -0.15 -0.68
C LEU A 2 -9.15 -0.07 -0.76
N SER A 3 -9.73 -0.15 -1.97
CA SER A 3 -11.19 -0.06 -2.17
C SER A 3 -11.97 -1.17 -1.48
N ILE A 4 -11.36 -2.36 -1.33
CA ILE A 4 -11.97 -3.50 -0.62
C ILE A 4 -12.05 -3.20 0.87
N VAL A 5 -10.97 -2.68 1.47
CA VAL A 5 -10.95 -2.33 2.89
C VAL A 5 -11.93 -1.18 3.19
N ILE A 6 -12.03 -0.17 2.30
CA ILE A 6 -13.04 0.89 2.43
C ILE A 6 -14.45 0.27 2.42
N GLY A 7 -14.76 -0.58 1.43
CA GLY A 7 -16.05 -1.24 1.32
C GLY A 7 -16.42 -2.06 2.56
N LEU A 8 -15.47 -2.84 3.07
CA LEU A 8 -15.65 -3.65 4.27
C LEU A 8 -15.95 -2.80 5.52
N ILE A 9 -15.18 -1.74 5.77
CA ILE A 9 -15.40 -0.89 6.94
C ILE A 9 -16.74 -0.15 6.86
N ARG A 10 -17.12 0.31 5.66
CA ARG A 10 -18.43 0.92 5.43
C ARG A 10 -19.57 -0.06 5.65
N TRP A 11 -19.40 -1.32 5.22
CA TRP A 11 -20.38 -2.39 5.47
C TRP A 11 -20.53 -2.69 6.96
N LEU A 12 -19.45 -2.60 7.73
CA LEU A 12 -19.47 -2.72 9.20
C LEU A 12 -20.00 -1.47 9.93
N GLY A 13 -20.53 -0.47 9.20
CA GLY A 13 -21.13 0.74 9.79
C GLY A 13 -20.14 1.85 10.15
N GLY A 14 -18.87 1.75 9.73
CA GLY A 14 -17.88 2.80 9.96
C GLY A 14 -18.15 4.07 9.16
N SER A 15 -17.78 5.23 9.72
CA SER A 15 -17.88 6.51 9.01
C SER A 15 -16.91 6.59 7.84
N GLN A 16 -17.22 7.42 6.82
CA GLN A 16 -16.38 7.61 5.64
C GLN A 16 -14.91 7.94 6.00
N ARG A 17 -14.70 8.81 7.00
CA ARG A 17 -13.36 9.19 7.45
C ARG A 17 -12.61 8.02 8.07
N GLN A 18 -13.28 7.23 8.92
CA GLN A 18 -12.69 6.02 9.51
C GLN A 18 -12.34 5.00 8.42
N SER A 19 -13.23 4.77 7.46
CA SER A 19 -12.97 3.84 6.35
C SER A 19 -11.75 4.24 5.55
N LEU A 20 -11.57 5.53 5.23
CA LEU A 20 -10.41 6.01 4.49
C LEU A 20 -9.11 5.86 5.28
N VAL A 21 -9.08 6.33 6.53
CA VAL A 21 -7.87 6.26 7.39
C VAL A 21 -7.46 4.81 7.62
N CYS A 22 -8.40 3.96 8.04
CA CYS A 22 -8.12 2.55 8.29
C CYS A 22 -7.73 1.82 7.00
N ALA A 23 -8.37 2.11 5.86
CA ALA A 23 -8.00 1.48 4.60
C ALA A 23 -6.58 1.84 4.17
N VAL A 24 -6.18 3.11 4.29
CA VAL A 24 -4.80 3.54 3.99
C VAL A 24 -3.82 2.79 4.88
N LEU A 25 -4.03 2.77 6.21
CA LEU A 25 -3.11 2.13 7.14
C LEU A 25 -3.03 0.61 6.94
N ILE A 26 -4.18 -0.08 6.88
CA ILE A 26 -4.23 -1.54 6.74
C ILE A 26 -3.64 -1.98 5.41
N SER A 27 -4.02 -1.33 4.30
CA SER A 27 -3.47 -1.70 3.00
C SER A 27 -1.97 -1.44 2.89
N SER A 28 -1.46 -0.39 3.53
CA SER A 28 -0.03 -0.08 3.56
C SER A 28 0.77 -1.06 4.42
N ILE A 29 0.24 -1.48 5.57
CA ILE A 29 0.86 -2.52 6.41
C ILE A 29 0.90 -3.84 5.64
N LEU A 30 -0.21 -4.25 5.04
CA LEU A 30 -0.29 -5.49 4.25
C LEU A 30 0.67 -5.45 3.04
N PHE A 31 0.75 -4.31 2.34
CA PHE A 31 1.70 -4.12 1.25
C PHE A 31 3.16 -4.30 1.69
N ALA A 32 3.55 -3.66 2.80
CA ALA A 32 4.90 -3.81 3.34
C ALA A 32 5.16 -5.25 3.80
N ALA A 33 4.21 -5.86 4.52
CA ALA A 33 4.30 -7.23 5.01
C ALA A 33 4.52 -8.26 3.88
N CYS A 34 3.78 -8.16 2.78
CA CYS A 34 3.88 -9.08 1.64
C CYS A 34 5.24 -9.08 0.93
N HIS A 35 6.14 -8.14 1.22
CA HIS A 35 7.50 -8.15 0.68
C HIS A 35 8.45 -9.08 1.44
N TYR A 36 8.04 -9.67 2.56
CA TYR A 36 8.91 -10.46 3.41
C TYR A 36 8.65 -11.96 3.33
N ARG A 37 9.71 -12.74 3.57
CA ARG A 37 9.68 -14.23 3.55
C ARG A 37 8.65 -14.88 4.43
N ILE A 38 8.24 -14.19 5.49
CA ILE A 38 7.20 -14.67 6.40
C ILE A 38 5.83 -14.81 5.71
N PHE A 39 5.57 -14.03 4.65
CA PHE A 39 4.33 -14.08 3.87
C PHE A 39 4.52 -14.63 2.45
N VAL A 40 5.68 -14.41 1.82
CA VAL A 40 5.94 -14.80 0.42
C VAL A 40 7.28 -15.52 0.32
N HIS A 41 7.31 -16.73 -0.26
CA HIS A 41 8.51 -17.58 -0.30
C HIS A 41 9.76 -16.88 -0.86
N TYR A 42 9.60 -16.09 -1.92
CA TYR A 42 10.68 -15.32 -2.57
C TYR A 42 10.85 -13.89 -2.01
N GLY A 43 10.27 -13.59 -0.85
CA GLY A 43 10.39 -12.27 -0.22
C GLY A 43 11.78 -11.97 0.33
N ASP A 44 11.95 -10.74 0.80
CA ASP A 44 13.15 -10.27 1.49
C ASP A 44 13.22 -10.81 2.93
N ALA A 45 14.43 -10.85 3.49
CA ALA A 45 14.58 -11.00 4.94
C ALA A 45 14.04 -9.75 5.63
N PHE A 46 13.38 -9.92 6.79
CA PHE A 46 12.80 -8.78 7.51
C PHE A 46 13.89 -7.81 7.98
N GLN A 47 13.68 -6.52 7.68
CA GLN A 47 14.53 -5.41 8.10
C GLN A 47 13.64 -4.19 8.38
N TRP A 48 13.84 -3.53 9.52
CA TRP A 48 13.00 -2.40 9.94
C TRP A 48 13.02 -1.23 8.97
N TYR A 49 14.21 -0.90 8.45
CA TYR A 49 14.37 0.18 7.49
C TYR A 49 13.52 -0.04 6.23
N SER A 50 13.66 -1.21 5.61
CA SER A 50 12.95 -1.52 4.37
C SER A 50 11.45 -1.69 4.61
N PHE A 51 11.04 -2.09 5.82
CA PHE A 51 9.62 -2.24 6.18
C PHE A 51 8.98 -0.86 6.29
N LEU A 52 9.62 0.04 7.03
CA LEU A 52 9.14 1.40 7.20
C LEU A 52 9.10 2.14 5.86
N PHE A 53 10.14 1.97 5.03
CA PHE A 53 10.16 2.53 3.68
C PHE A 53 8.95 2.08 2.85
N ARG A 54 8.70 0.76 2.78
CA ARG A 54 7.57 0.21 2.02
C ARG A 54 6.21 0.57 2.61
N PHE A 55 6.11 0.67 3.94
CA PHE A 55 4.90 1.13 4.61
C PHE A 55 4.57 2.58 4.23
N LEU A 56 5.56 3.48 4.28
CA LEU A 56 5.39 4.88 3.87
C LEU A 56 5.08 5.01 2.37
N ALA A 57 5.74 4.20 1.52
CA ALA A 57 5.41 4.12 0.09
C ALA A 57 3.96 3.64 -0.12
N GLY A 58 3.50 2.65 0.64
CA GLY A 58 2.12 2.19 0.64
C GLY A 58 1.12 3.31 0.99
N ILE A 59 1.45 4.14 1.99
CA ILE A 59 0.63 5.31 2.34
C ILE A 59 0.59 6.28 1.17
N PHE A 60 1.75 6.62 0.60
CA PHE A 60 1.86 7.53 -0.54
C PHE A 60 0.99 7.05 -1.72
N PHE A 61 1.13 5.79 -2.14
CA PHE A 61 0.36 5.25 -3.26
C PHE A 61 -1.14 5.12 -2.95
N SER A 62 -1.51 4.85 -1.69
CA SER A 62 -2.92 4.85 -1.27
C SER A 62 -3.53 6.24 -1.36
N VAL A 63 -2.81 7.27 -0.90
CA VAL A 63 -3.22 8.68 -1.02
C VAL A 63 -3.32 9.07 -2.49
N LEU A 64 -2.29 8.77 -3.30
CA LEU A 64 -2.29 9.05 -4.74
C LEU A 64 -3.48 8.38 -5.44
N PHE A 65 -3.80 7.13 -5.09
CA PHE A 65 -4.96 6.42 -5.63
C PHE A 65 -6.28 7.11 -5.29
N LEU A 66 -6.44 7.59 -4.05
CA LEU A 66 -7.67 8.29 -3.63
C LEU A 66 -7.89 9.59 -4.42
N PHE A 67 -6.81 10.31 -4.77
CA PHE A 67 -6.90 11.60 -5.47
C PHE A 67 -6.85 11.51 -6.99
N ARG A 68 -6.19 10.50 -7.54
CA ARG A 68 -5.84 10.42 -8.97
C ARG A 68 -6.30 9.13 -9.65
N GLY A 69 -6.75 8.14 -8.88
CA GLY A 69 -7.26 6.88 -9.39
C GLY A 69 -6.16 5.88 -9.80
N PHE A 70 -6.59 4.72 -10.27
CA PHE A 70 -5.75 3.55 -10.51
C PHE A 70 -4.60 3.79 -11.50
N GLY A 71 -4.90 4.31 -12.70
CA GLY A 71 -3.93 4.39 -13.79
C GLY A 71 -2.71 5.25 -13.44
N ILE A 72 -2.92 6.40 -12.81
CA ILE A 72 -1.84 7.30 -12.38
C ILE A 72 -0.99 6.64 -11.29
N THR A 73 -1.61 6.01 -10.29
CA THR A 73 -0.88 5.31 -9.22
C THR A 73 -0.05 4.14 -9.76
N ALA A 74 -0.63 3.31 -10.63
CA ALA A 74 0.06 2.17 -11.21
C ALA A 74 1.25 2.60 -12.09
N ALA A 75 1.05 3.61 -12.94
CA ALA A 75 2.13 4.15 -13.77
C ALA A 75 3.26 4.75 -12.91
N THR A 76 2.91 5.51 -11.86
CA THR A 76 3.91 6.11 -10.95
C THR A 76 4.74 5.03 -10.25
N HIS A 77 4.11 3.96 -9.80
CA HIS A 77 4.80 2.83 -9.17
C HIS A 77 5.73 2.13 -10.17
N ALA A 78 5.22 1.76 -11.35
CA ALA A 78 6.04 1.10 -12.36
C ALA A 78 7.23 1.95 -12.81
N ILE A 79 7.05 3.26 -12.96
CA ILE A 79 8.15 4.19 -13.26
C ILE A 79 9.17 4.22 -12.12
N TYR A 80 8.72 4.30 -10.87
CA TYR A 80 9.61 4.23 -9.71
C TYR A 80 10.45 2.95 -9.72
N ASP A 81 9.83 1.80 -9.98
CA ASP A 81 10.54 0.52 -10.03
C ASP A 81 11.59 0.49 -11.14
N ILE A 82 11.26 0.99 -12.33
CA ILE A 82 12.22 1.12 -13.44
C ILE A 82 13.39 2.02 -13.05
N LEU A 83 13.10 3.19 -12.44
CA LEU A 83 14.15 4.13 -12.04
C LEU A 83 15.09 3.53 -11.00
N VAL A 84 14.56 2.83 -9.99
CA VAL A 84 15.38 2.19 -8.94
C VAL A 84 16.23 1.04 -9.47
N VAL A 85 15.78 0.34 -10.49
CA VAL A 85 16.53 -0.78 -11.08
C VAL A 85 17.62 -0.28 -12.04
N VAL A 86 17.38 0.84 -12.73
CA VAL A 86 18.26 1.35 -13.81
C VAL A 86 19.27 2.37 -13.31
N LEU A 87 18.96 3.12 -12.25
CA LEU A 87 19.82 4.15 -11.63
C LEU A 87 20.54 3.60 -10.40
#